data_AF-A0A355ULF2-F1
#
_entry.id   AF-A0A355ULF2-F1
#
_cell.length_a   1.000
_cell.length_b   1.000
_cell.length_c   1.000
_cell.angle_alpha   90.00
_cell.angle_beta   90.00
_cell.angle_gamma   90.00
#
_symmetry.space_group_name_H-M   'P 1'
#
loop_
_entity.id
_entity.type
_entity.pdbx_description
1 polymer ?
#
loop_
_entity_poly.entity_id
_entity_poly.type
_entity_poly.pdbx_seq_one_letter_code
_entity_poly.pdbx_strand_id
1 'polypeptide(L)'
;MRFSLAGMKTQFTYISIKFVTCTAIITLISVLTAGIFPFYYFNQNINNEMMQYNMQQLYYIRNITDSRIFRCAFSAMSDLLFAKEFSDNFYSSQQEPSLINYSYVNSVVKKLKKKAAINSDVISSISIYYQKKHIALSSVEGIHYENDSNLELPFDDDWIQLYNQNRGERNTLWLPARRIPFYNGSNDSGYVISLVSTYQNEGSSMLFCLNIDEVNIRRIMNEAADTFALNTEIVDKSGTIISDRDENRIGQRADEQVCEMLEKQESAKRISGINDDETVISLTKSSYTDWYYVLSVPSYTYFEKSNLAKKIVTLICIIIFLILLIISIIFSVKFTAPIKR
;
A
#
# COMPACT_ATOMS: atom_id res chain seq x y z
N MET A 1 31.96 83.56 -22.37
CA MET A 1 31.31 82.23 -22.49
C MET A 1 31.12 81.62 -21.11
N ARG A 2 29.97 81.86 -20.46
CA ARG A 2 29.57 81.10 -19.26
C ARG A 2 28.96 79.79 -19.74
N PHE A 3 29.76 78.73 -19.81
CA PHE A 3 29.24 77.39 -19.99
C PHE A 3 28.31 77.09 -18.82
N SER A 4 27.06 76.78 -19.12
CA SER A 4 26.02 76.47 -18.13
C SER A 4 26.38 75.18 -17.39
N LEU A 5 26.98 75.32 -16.21
CA LEU A 5 27.23 74.24 -15.25
C LEU A 5 25.97 73.46 -14.87
N ALA A 6 24.78 74.05 -15.05
CA ALA A 6 23.50 73.40 -14.79
C ALA A 6 23.17 72.31 -15.84
N GLY A 7 23.46 72.56 -17.12
CA GLY A 7 23.23 71.58 -18.20
C GLY A 7 24.16 70.36 -18.13
N MET A 8 25.38 70.55 -17.61
CA MET A 8 26.35 69.47 -17.46
C MET A 8 25.99 68.53 -16.28
N LYS A 9 25.42 69.07 -15.20
CA LYS A 9 24.92 68.25 -14.06
C LYS A 9 23.76 67.36 -14.47
N THR A 10 22.79 67.87 -15.23
CA THR A 10 21.62 67.09 -15.67
C THR A 10 21.98 65.97 -16.65
N GLN A 11 22.89 66.22 -17.60
CA GLN A 11 23.39 65.17 -18.51
C GLN A 11 24.13 64.05 -17.77
N PHE A 12 24.91 64.40 -16.74
CA PHE A 12 25.69 63.44 -15.97
C PHE A 12 24.81 62.55 -15.07
N THR A 13 23.78 63.12 -14.45
CA THR A 13 22.77 62.37 -13.69
C THR A 13 22.01 61.39 -14.59
N TYR A 14 21.69 61.80 -15.82
CA TYR A 14 20.96 60.96 -16.79
C TYR A 14 21.75 59.72 -17.22
N ILE A 15 23.05 59.88 -17.53
CA ILE A 15 23.93 58.76 -17.92
C ILE A 15 24.10 57.78 -16.75
N SER A 16 24.26 58.30 -15.53
CA SER A 16 24.42 57.50 -14.31
C SER A 16 23.19 56.65 -14.01
N ILE A 17 21.98 57.23 -14.12
CA ILE A 17 20.72 56.52 -13.93
C ILE A 17 20.61 55.39 -14.95
N LYS A 18 20.81 55.67 -16.25
CA LYS A 18 20.75 54.63 -17.30
C LYS A 18 21.71 53.47 -17.06
N PHE A 19 22.92 53.77 -16.60
CA PHE A 19 23.90 52.73 -16.28
C PHE A 19 23.42 51.84 -15.14
N VAL A 20 22.95 52.43 -14.03
CA VAL A 20 22.40 51.68 -12.89
C VAL A 20 21.15 50.87 -13.27
N THR A 21 20.26 51.42 -14.10
CA THR A 21 19.08 50.68 -14.55
C THR A 21 19.47 49.48 -15.41
N CYS A 22 20.46 49.64 -16.31
CA CYS A 22 20.94 48.56 -17.16
C CYS A 22 21.61 47.44 -16.35
N THR A 23 22.48 47.79 -15.40
CA THR A 23 23.13 46.80 -14.51
C THR A 23 22.12 46.11 -13.60
N ALA A 24 21.12 46.84 -13.08
CA ALA A 24 20.04 46.26 -12.29
C ALA A 24 19.19 45.26 -13.10
N ILE A 25 18.88 45.56 -14.36
CA ILE A 25 18.12 44.65 -15.24
C ILE A 25 18.94 43.39 -15.55
N ILE A 26 20.22 43.54 -15.90
CA ILE A 26 21.09 42.40 -16.23
C ILE A 26 21.29 41.49 -15.00
N THR A 27 21.51 42.08 -13.83
CA THR A 27 21.67 41.32 -12.57
C THR A 27 20.35 40.64 -12.19
N LEU A 28 19.21 41.30 -12.34
CA LEU A 28 17.90 40.69 -12.11
C LEU A 28 17.67 39.48 -13.02
N ILE A 29 17.91 39.62 -14.33
CA ILE A 29 17.75 38.52 -15.29
C ILE A 29 18.68 37.36 -14.94
N SER A 30 19.95 37.65 -14.61
CA SER A 30 20.93 36.63 -14.24
C SER A 30 20.51 35.87 -12.98
N VAL A 31 20.09 36.58 -11.92
CA VAL A 31 19.64 35.97 -10.65
C VAL A 31 18.35 35.18 -10.85
N LEU A 32 17.39 35.71 -11.62
CA LEU A 32 16.14 35.00 -11.91
C LEU A 32 16.39 33.74 -12.74
N THR A 33 17.24 33.81 -13.76
CA THR A 33 17.56 32.63 -14.59
C THR A 33 18.29 31.58 -13.76
N ALA A 34 19.25 32.00 -12.94
CA ALA A 34 19.99 31.12 -12.02
C ALA A 34 19.12 30.52 -10.91
N GLY A 35 18.00 31.16 -10.52
CA GLY A 35 17.06 30.63 -9.54
C GLY A 35 15.97 29.75 -10.15
N ILE A 36 15.35 30.19 -11.26
CA ILE A 36 14.21 29.53 -11.89
C ILE A 36 14.66 28.23 -12.57
N PHE A 37 15.81 28.21 -13.23
CA PHE A 37 16.24 27.04 -13.99
C PHE A 37 16.51 25.82 -13.11
N PRO A 38 17.32 25.91 -12.01
CA PRO A 38 17.46 24.79 -11.09
C PRO A 38 16.16 24.40 -10.42
N PHE A 39 15.26 25.35 -10.15
CA PHE A 39 13.95 25.05 -9.58
C PHE A 39 13.09 24.21 -10.52
N TYR A 40 13.01 24.59 -11.80
CA TYR A 40 12.26 23.83 -12.80
C TYR A 40 12.84 22.41 -12.98
N TYR A 41 14.17 22.32 -13.09
CA TYR A 41 14.87 21.04 -13.20
C TYR A 41 14.66 20.16 -11.95
N PHE A 42 14.77 20.75 -10.76
CA PHE A 42 14.54 20.06 -9.50
C PHE A 42 13.10 19.56 -9.39
N ASN A 43 12.11 20.38 -9.75
CA ASN A 43 10.71 19.98 -9.67
C ASN A 43 10.39 18.80 -10.61
N GLN A 44 10.99 18.77 -11.80
CA GLN A 44 10.82 17.65 -12.73
C GLN A 44 11.49 16.37 -12.21
N ASN A 45 12.70 16.47 -11.66
CA ASN A 45 13.43 15.32 -11.14
C ASN A 45 12.79 14.75 -9.87
N ILE A 46 12.34 15.63 -8.95
CA ILE A 46 11.66 15.18 -7.74
C ILE A 46 10.45 14.32 -8.10
N ASN A 47 9.67 14.68 -9.13
CA ASN A 47 8.49 13.88 -9.50
C ASN A 47 8.86 12.43 -9.84
N ASN A 48 9.92 12.23 -10.63
CA ASN A 48 10.39 10.90 -10.98
C ASN A 48 10.96 10.18 -9.75
N GLU A 49 11.72 10.89 -8.91
CA GLU A 49 12.24 10.35 -7.65
C GLU A 49 11.13 9.96 -6.67
N MET A 50 10.04 10.75 -6.58
CA MET A 50 8.85 10.43 -5.78
C MET A 50 8.18 9.15 -6.27
N MET A 51 7.95 9.01 -7.59
CA MET A 51 7.36 7.79 -8.14
C MET A 51 8.24 6.57 -7.90
N GLN A 52 9.57 6.70 -8.08
CA GLN A 52 10.51 5.61 -7.81
C GLN A 52 10.55 5.25 -6.33
N TYR A 53 10.55 6.25 -5.44
CA TYR A 53 10.51 6.05 -4.00
C TYR A 53 9.21 5.35 -3.57
N ASN A 54 8.05 5.79 -4.08
CA ASN A 54 6.76 5.15 -3.81
C ASN A 54 6.75 3.70 -4.26
N MET A 55 7.27 3.42 -5.46
CA MET A 55 7.39 2.05 -5.95
C MET A 55 8.33 1.21 -5.07
N GLN A 56 9.47 1.75 -4.64
CA GLN A 56 10.38 1.05 -3.72
C GLN A 56 9.71 0.74 -2.38
N GLN A 57 8.99 1.70 -1.81
CA GLN A 57 8.25 1.53 -0.57
C GLN A 57 7.14 0.49 -0.72
N LEU A 58 6.39 0.54 -1.82
CA LEU A 58 5.35 -0.43 -2.16
C LEU A 58 5.94 -1.84 -2.34
N TYR A 59 7.10 -1.97 -3.00
CA TYR A 59 7.80 -3.25 -3.10
C TYR A 59 8.25 -3.77 -1.74
N TYR A 60 8.71 -2.90 -0.84
CA TYR A 60 9.06 -3.28 0.52
C TYR A 60 7.84 -3.81 1.30
N ILE A 61 6.72 -3.07 1.28
CA ILE A 61 5.44 -3.48 1.89
C ILE A 61 4.97 -4.83 1.31
N ARG A 62 4.96 -4.96 -0.02
CA ARG A 62 4.61 -6.21 -0.71
C ARG A 62 5.49 -7.36 -0.23
N ASN A 63 6.81 -7.20 -0.29
CA ASN A 63 7.76 -8.27 0.02
C ASN A 63 7.63 -8.71 1.49
N ILE A 64 7.43 -7.78 2.42
CA ILE A 64 7.22 -8.11 3.83
C ILE A 64 5.90 -8.85 4.03
N THR A 65 4.81 -8.33 3.47
CA THR A 65 3.47 -8.92 3.63
C THR A 65 3.41 -10.30 2.98
N ASP A 66 3.88 -10.42 1.74
CA ASP A 66 3.99 -11.69 1.00
C ASP A 66 4.84 -12.71 1.78
N SER A 67 6.00 -12.32 2.30
CA SER A 67 6.93 -13.24 2.95
C SER A 67 6.52 -13.66 4.36
N ARG A 68 5.86 -12.78 5.12
CA ARG A 68 5.39 -13.05 6.49
C ARG A 68 4.05 -13.77 6.50
N ILE A 69 3.14 -13.41 5.59
CA ILE A 69 1.75 -13.89 5.61
C ILE A 69 1.54 -14.96 4.56
N PHE A 70 1.55 -14.59 3.28
CA PHE A 70 1.11 -15.49 2.21
C PHE A 70 2.05 -16.68 2.01
N ARG A 71 3.36 -16.47 2.11
CA ARG A 71 4.35 -17.55 2.08
C ARG A 71 4.19 -18.49 3.28
N CYS A 72 3.95 -17.95 4.48
CA CYS A 72 3.73 -18.73 5.68
C CYS A 72 2.47 -19.59 5.55
N ALA A 73 1.36 -19.00 5.12
CA ALA A 73 0.10 -19.69 4.87
C ALA A 73 0.23 -20.78 3.81
N PHE A 74 0.93 -20.50 2.70
CA PHE A 74 1.17 -21.49 1.66
C PHE A 74 2.05 -22.65 2.15
N SER A 75 3.08 -22.35 2.94
CA SER A 75 3.92 -23.38 3.58
C SER A 75 3.10 -24.24 4.55
N ALA A 76 2.26 -23.63 5.38
CA ALA A 76 1.41 -24.34 6.31
C ALA A 76 0.37 -25.21 5.58
N MET A 77 -0.20 -24.72 4.47
CA MET A 77 -1.12 -25.49 3.65
C MET A 77 -0.42 -26.70 3.02
N SER A 78 0.76 -26.48 2.45
CA SER A 78 1.59 -27.55 1.90
C SER A 78 1.88 -28.62 2.96
N ASP A 79 2.30 -28.22 4.16
CA ASP A 79 2.54 -29.13 5.28
C ASP A 79 1.30 -29.96 5.66
N LEU A 80 0.10 -29.38 5.59
CA LEU A 80 -1.16 -30.08 5.86
C LEU A 80 -1.49 -31.09 4.76
N LEU A 81 -1.36 -30.69 3.48
CA LEU A 81 -1.68 -31.55 2.33
C LEU A 81 -0.76 -32.78 2.24
N PHE A 82 0.51 -32.66 2.64
CA PHE A 82 1.47 -33.77 2.63
C PHE A 82 1.52 -34.56 3.94
N ALA A 83 0.78 -34.15 4.97
CA ALA A 83 0.72 -34.89 6.22
C ALA A 83 -0.11 -36.16 6.06
N LYS A 84 0.58 -37.30 5.92
CA LYS A 84 0.00 -38.66 5.82
C LYS A 84 -1.03 -38.98 6.91
N GLU A 85 -0.92 -38.31 8.05
CA GLU A 85 -1.79 -38.46 9.20
C GLU A 85 -3.26 -38.14 8.89
N PHE A 86 -3.52 -37.25 7.93
CA PHE A 86 -4.87 -36.89 7.48
C PHE A 86 -5.36 -37.78 6.31
N SER A 87 -4.45 -38.34 5.50
CA SER A 87 -4.80 -39.15 4.33
C SER A 87 -5.15 -40.61 4.66
N ASP A 88 -4.38 -41.26 5.54
CA ASP A 88 -4.39 -42.73 5.63
C ASP A 88 -5.38 -43.26 6.69
N ASN A 89 -5.69 -42.45 7.70
CA ASN A 89 -6.42 -42.91 8.89
C ASN A 89 -7.92 -42.60 8.89
N PHE A 90 -8.39 -41.59 8.14
CA PHE A 90 -9.82 -41.30 8.08
C PHE A 90 -10.57 -42.30 7.20
N TYR A 91 -9.95 -42.74 6.11
CA TYR A 91 -10.54 -43.71 5.18
C TYR A 91 -10.66 -45.11 5.77
N SER A 92 -9.60 -45.56 6.46
CA SER A 92 -9.51 -46.92 7.01
C SER A 92 -10.43 -47.12 8.22
N SER A 93 -10.74 -46.06 8.98
CA SER A 93 -11.61 -46.12 10.16
C SER A 93 -13.11 -45.97 9.87
N GLN A 94 -13.52 -45.83 8.60
CA GLN A 94 -14.87 -45.40 8.21
C GLN A 94 -15.59 -46.36 7.23
N GLN A 95 -15.14 -47.62 7.12
CA GLN A 95 -15.87 -48.62 6.34
C GLN A 95 -17.25 -48.96 6.93
N GLU A 96 -17.54 -48.61 8.20
CA GLU A 96 -18.88 -48.71 8.78
C GLU A 96 -19.56 -47.33 8.94
N PRO A 97 -20.77 -47.12 8.36
CA PRO A 97 -21.45 -45.82 8.33
C PRO A 97 -21.96 -45.27 9.68
N SER A 98 -22.04 -46.08 10.75
CA SER A 98 -22.89 -45.78 11.91
C SER A 98 -22.17 -45.26 13.16
N LEU A 99 -20.84 -45.31 13.23
CA LEU A 99 -20.10 -44.93 14.44
C LEU A 99 -18.92 -44.01 14.13
N ILE A 100 -19.12 -42.72 14.41
CA ILE A 100 -18.04 -41.74 14.38
C ILE A 100 -17.09 -42.04 15.55
N ASN A 101 -15.84 -42.34 15.22
CA ASN A 101 -14.81 -42.55 16.22
C ASN A 101 -14.40 -41.18 16.83
N TYR A 102 -15.06 -40.79 17.92
CA TYR A 102 -14.75 -39.55 18.65
C TYR A 102 -13.29 -39.43 19.08
N SER A 103 -12.61 -40.55 19.38
CA SER A 103 -11.18 -40.55 19.70
C SER A 103 -10.33 -40.09 18.51
N TYR A 104 -10.69 -40.53 17.31
CA TYR A 104 -10.04 -40.09 16.08
C TYR A 104 -10.32 -38.62 15.79
N VAL A 105 -11.59 -38.18 15.86
CA VAL A 105 -11.97 -36.77 15.66
C VAL A 105 -11.19 -35.86 16.60
N ASN A 106 -11.14 -36.21 17.90
CA ASN A 106 -10.38 -35.44 18.89
C ASN A 106 -8.87 -35.42 18.58
N SER A 107 -8.31 -36.52 18.08
CA SER A 107 -6.91 -36.57 17.63
C SER A 107 -6.65 -35.61 16.47
N VAL A 108 -7.51 -35.59 15.46
CA VAL A 108 -7.41 -34.67 14.31
C VAL A 108 -7.55 -33.22 14.77
N VAL A 109 -8.59 -32.88 15.53
CA VAL A 109 -8.81 -31.52 16.04
C VAL A 109 -7.63 -31.04 16.89
N LYS A 110 -7.06 -31.90 17.76
CA LYS A 110 -5.85 -31.56 18.54
C LYS A 110 -4.64 -31.26 17.65
N LYS A 111 -4.48 -31.99 16.55
CA LYS A 111 -3.39 -31.76 15.58
C LYS A 111 -3.61 -30.45 14.83
N LEU A 112 -4.84 -30.15 14.41
CA LEU A 112 -5.18 -28.87 13.78
C LEU A 112 -4.92 -27.71 14.73
N LYS A 113 -5.38 -27.81 15.99
CA LYS A 113 -5.08 -26.84 17.06
C LYS A 113 -3.58 -26.61 17.21
N LYS A 114 -2.78 -27.68 17.26
CA LYS A 114 -1.32 -27.59 17.37
C LYS A 114 -0.71 -26.88 16.15
N LYS A 115 -1.14 -27.22 14.93
CA LYS A 115 -0.65 -26.61 13.69
C LYS A 115 -1.03 -25.13 13.56
N ALA A 116 -2.24 -24.77 13.97
CA ALA A 116 -2.69 -23.37 14.05
C ALA A 116 -1.84 -22.60 15.07
N ALA A 117 -1.66 -23.15 16.28
CA ALA A 117 -0.90 -22.50 17.34
C ALA A 117 0.58 -22.22 16.95
N ILE A 118 1.23 -23.14 16.22
CA ILE A 118 2.60 -22.96 15.71
C ILE A 118 2.71 -21.75 14.77
N ASN A 119 1.64 -21.42 14.04
CA ASN A 119 1.60 -20.33 13.07
C ASN A 119 0.64 -19.23 13.50
N SER A 120 0.40 -19.06 14.80
CA SER A 120 -0.62 -18.17 15.36
C SER A 120 -0.43 -16.69 15.04
N ASP A 121 0.77 -16.27 14.64
CA ASP A 121 1.05 -14.93 14.14
C ASP A 121 0.34 -14.61 12.81
N VAL A 122 -0.11 -15.64 12.09
CA VAL A 122 -0.68 -15.53 10.73
C VAL A 122 -2.00 -16.29 10.63
N ILE A 123 -2.04 -17.54 11.09
CA ILE A 123 -3.15 -18.47 10.90
C ILE A 123 -4.02 -18.43 12.15
N SER A 124 -5.27 -17.99 12.00
CA SER A 124 -6.23 -17.94 13.09
C SER A 124 -6.94 -19.27 13.29
N SER A 125 -7.31 -19.93 12.19
CA SER A 125 -7.89 -21.27 12.26
C SER A 125 -7.57 -22.13 11.05
N ILE A 126 -7.60 -23.44 11.28
CA ILE A 126 -7.46 -24.49 10.28
C ILE A 126 -8.71 -25.36 10.32
N SER A 127 -9.36 -25.53 9.18
CA SER A 127 -10.55 -26.36 9.04
C SER A 127 -10.36 -27.42 7.95
N ILE A 128 -10.98 -28.59 8.13
CA ILE A 128 -11.02 -29.69 7.17
C ILE A 128 -12.48 -30.02 6.90
N TYR A 129 -12.88 -30.06 5.63
CA TYR A 129 -14.20 -30.53 5.23
C TYR A 129 -14.12 -31.85 4.48
N TYR A 130 -14.83 -32.86 4.98
CA TYR A 130 -14.94 -34.19 4.41
C TYR A 130 -16.18 -34.28 3.54
N GLN A 131 -16.00 -34.10 2.22
CA GLN A 131 -17.11 -33.91 1.28
C GLN A 131 -18.12 -35.06 1.27
N LYS A 132 -17.66 -36.32 1.36
CA LYS A 132 -18.55 -37.50 1.31
C LYS A 132 -19.48 -37.64 2.52
N LYS A 133 -19.09 -37.05 3.66
CA LYS A 133 -19.80 -37.22 4.94
C LYS A 133 -20.47 -35.92 5.39
N HIS A 134 -20.22 -34.81 4.70
CA HIS A 134 -20.73 -33.49 5.08
C HIS A 134 -20.32 -33.12 6.51
N ILE A 135 -19.06 -33.42 6.87
CA ILE A 135 -18.48 -33.15 8.20
C ILE A 135 -17.35 -32.14 8.03
N ALA A 136 -17.39 -31.08 8.84
CA ALA A 136 -16.31 -30.13 8.97
C ALA A 136 -15.65 -30.27 10.35
N LEU A 137 -14.32 -30.28 10.38
CA LEU A 137 -13.50 -30.25 11.59
C LEU A 137 -12.70 -28.96 11.62
N SER A 138 -12.77 -28.22 12.72
CA SER A 138 -12.12 -26.93 12.88
C SER A 138 -11.24 -26.92 14.12
N SER A 139 -10.07 -26.30 14.00
CA SER A 139 -9.16 -26.06 15.11
C SER A 139 -9.77 -25.20 16.22
N VAL A 140 -10.74 -24.34 15.92
CA VAL A 140 -11.38 -23.48 16.92
C VAL A 140 -12.71 -24.08 17.37
N GLU A 141 -13.51 -24.52 16.41
CA GLU A 141 -14.94 -24.77 16.56
C GLU A 141 -15.24 -26.25 16.86
N GLY A 142 -14.27 -27.13 16.64
CA GLY A 142 -14.41 -28.57 16.90
C GLY A 142 -15.00 -29.31 15.71
N ILE A 143 -16.15 -29.95 15.87
CA ILE A 143 -16.82 -30.75 14.82
C ILE A 143 -18.17 -30.14 14.49
N HIS A 144 -18.47 -30.05 13.20
CA HIS A 144 -19.75 -29.60 12.68
C HIS A 144 -20.25 -30.55 11.58
N TYR A 145 -21.56 -30.73 11.54
CA TYR A 145 -22.25 -31.56 10.58
C TYR A 145 -23.21 -30.67 9.80
N GLU A 146 -23.12 -30.69 8.47
CA GLU A 146 -23.94 -29.84 7.59
C GLU A 146 -25.45 -30.07 7.78
N ASN A 147 -25.84 -31.26 8.27
CA ASN A 147 -27.24 -31.63 8.51
C ASN A 147 -27.69 -31.45 9.97
N ASP A 148 -26.83 -31.03 10.89
CA ASP A 148 -27.19 -30.87 12.29
C ASP A 148 -27.81 -29.50 12.55
N SER A 149 -29.11 -29.43 12.25
CA SER A 149 -29.96 -28.27 12.47
C SER A 149 -30.30 -28.02 13.95
N ASN A 150 -29.83 -28.87 14.88
CA ASN A 150 -30.18 -28.78 16.30
C ASN A 150 -29.18 -27.95 17.14
N LEU A 151 -28.04 -27.55 16.58
CA LEU A 151 -27.05 -26.71 17.26
C LEU A 151 -27.07 -25.31 16.63
N GLU A 152 -27.66 -24.34 17.32
CA GLU A 152 -27.59 -22.90 17.00
C GLU A 152 -26.17 -22.31 17.16
N LEU A 153 -25.13 -23.15 17.20
CA LEU A 153 -23.77 -22.66 17.31
C LEU A 153 -23.34 -22.17 15.92
N PRO A 154 -22.87 -20.93 15.80
CA PRO A 154 -22.29 -20.47 14.55
C PRO A 154 -21.16 -21.42 14.14
N PHE A 155 -21.01 -21.68 12.85
CA PHE A 155 -19.89 -22.43 12.28
C PHE A 155 -19.47 -21.75 10.98
N ASP A 156 -18.16 -21.63 10.76
CA ASP A 156 -17.63 -21.10 9.52
C ASP A 156 -17.67 -22.14 8.38
N ASP A 157 -18.80 -22.24 7.66
CA ASP A 157 -18.98 -23.08 6.47
C ASP A 157 -19.06 -22.31 5.14
N ASP A 158 -19.24 -20.98 5.18
CA ASP A 158 -19.32 -20.11 4.00
C ASP A 158 -18.19 -20.35 2.99
N TRP A 159 -16.97 -20.63 3.47
CA TRP A 159 -15.82 -20.89 2.61
C TRP A 159 -15.99 -22.14 1.73
N ILE A 160 -16.78 -23.12 2.15
CA ILE A 160 -17.06 -24.34 1.38
C ILE A 160 -17.86 -23.97 0.14
N GLN A 161 -18.92 -23.18 0.32
CA GLN A 161 -19.76 -22.70 -0.77
C GLN A 161 -18.97 -21.79 -1.71
N LEU A 162 -18.23 -20.82 -1.16
CA LEU A 162 -17.40 -19.90 -1.93
C LEU A 162 -16.33 -20.64 -2.74
N TYR A 163 -15.68 -21.63 -2.16
CA TYR A 163 -14.71 -22.47 -2.88
C TYR A 163 -15.38 -23.22 -4.03
N ASN A 164 -16.51 -23.88 -3.79
CA ASN A 164 -17.21 -24.63 -4.83
C ASN A 164 -17.69 -23.74 -5.99
N GLN A 165 -18.10 -22.50 -5.71
CA GLN A 165 -18.50 -21.52 -6.72
C GLN A 165 -17.31 -21.00 -7.54
N ASN A 166 -16.15 -20.81 -6.91
CA ASN A 166 -15.02 -20.08 -7.52
C ASN A 166 -13.84 -20.96 -7.95
N ARG A 167 -13.79 -22.25 -7.57
CA ARG A 167 -12.63 -23.12 -7.81
C ARG A 167 -12.27 -23.26 -9.28
N GLY A 168 -13.25 -23.33 -10.18
CA GLY A 168 -13.01 -23.76 -11.56
C GLY A 168 -12.20 -25.06 -11.61
N GLU A 169 -11.03 -25.02 -12.25
CA GLU A 169 -10.06 -26.11 -12.33
C GLU A 169 -8.94 -26.04 -11.27
N ARG A 170 -8.94 -25.02 -10.39
CA ARG A 170 -7.86 -24.79 -9.42
C ARG A 170 -8.02 -25.67 -8.19
N ASN A 171 -6.96 -26.40 -7.84
CA ASN A 171 -6.91 -27.18 -6.61
C ASN A 171 -6.73 -26.31 -5.35
N THR A 172 -6.11 -25.14 -5.49
CA THR A 172 -5.85 -24.19 -4.41
C THR A 172 -6.37 -22.82 -4.80
N LEU A 173 -7.12 -22.18 -3.90
CA LEU A 173 -7.77 -20.90 -4.13
C LEU A 173 -7.68 -20.01 -2.89
N TRP A 174 -7.32 -18.75 -3.11
CA TRP A 174 -7.52 -17.68 -2.14
C TRP A 174 -8.94 -17.15 -2.27
N LEU A 175 -9.70 -17.18 -1.17
CA LEU A 175 -11.01 -16.57 -1.09
C LEU A 175 -10.89 -15.09 -0.69
N PRO A 176 -11.82 -14.23 -1.15
CA PRO A 176 -11.84 -12.82 -0.77
C PRO A 176 -12.08 -12.65 0.73
N ALA A 177 -11.83 -11.43 1.22
CA ALA A 177 -12.13 -11.07 2.59
C ALA A 177 -13.62 -11.26 2.90
N ARG A 178 -13.92 -11.96 3.99
CA ARG A 178 -15.27 -12.28 4.44
C ARG A 178 -15.36 -12.21 5.94
N ARG A 179 -16.55 -11.99 6.47
CA ARG A 179 -16.79 -12.04 7.92
C ARG A 179 -16.99 -13.48 8.35
N ILE A 180 -16.47 -13.82 9.52
CA ILE A 180 -16.76 -15.10 10.18
C ILE A 180 -17.55 -14.85 11.47
N PRO A 181 -18.41 -15.79 11.87
CA PRO A 181 -19.12 -15.66 13.12
C PRO A 181 -18.15 -15.85 14.31
N PHE A 182 -18.21 -14.93 15.29
CA PHE A 182 -17.30 -14.91 16.44
C PHE A 182 -17.85 -15.75 17.60
N TYR A 183 -16.99 -16.55 18.24
CA TYR A 183 -17.39 -17.50 19.30
C TYR A 183 -17.52 -16.90 20.70
N ASN A 184 -17.09 -15.66 20.91
CA ASN A 184 -16.96 -15.07 22.26
C ASN A 184 -18.00 -13.99 22.61
N GLY A 185 -19.13 -13.90 21.90
CA GLY A 185 -20.25 -13.02 22.27
C GLY A 185 -19.99 -11.50 22.11
N SER A 186 -18.84 -11.11 21.57
CA SER A 186 -18.61 -9.76 21.05
C SER A 186 -19.22 -9.64 19.66
N ASN A 187 -20.04 -8.61 19.43
CA ASN A 187 -20.73 -8.35 18.15
C ASN A 187 -19.80 -8.00 16.98
N ASP A 188 -18.47 -7.98 17.17
CA ASP A 188 -17.54 -7.58 16.14
C ASP A 188 -16.99 -8.81 15.40
N SER A 189 -17.61 -9.12 14.26
CA SER A 189 -17.13 -10.13 13.33
C SER A 189 -15.97 -9.55 12.52
N GLY A 190 -14.75 -9.98 12.84
CA GLY A 190 -13.56 -9.61 12.09
C GLY A 190 -13.57 -10.19 10.67
N TYR A 191 -12.88 -9.51 9.76
CA TYR A 191 -12.62 -10.03 8.42
C TYR A 191 -11.52 -11.08 8.44
N VAL A 192 -11.73 -12.16 7.69
CA VAL A 192 -10.72 -13.18 7.42
C VAL A 192 -10.54 -13.35 5.92
N ILE A 193 -9.35 -13.82 5.58
CA ILE A 193 -8.99 -14.30 4.26
C ILE A 193 -8.73 -15.80 4.38
N SER A 194 -9.26 -16.59 3.44
CA SER A 194 -9.12 -18.04 3.47
C SER A 194 -8.26 -18.55 2.32
N LEU A 195 -7.27 -19.38 2.62
CA LEU A 195 -6.60 -20.23 1.63
C LEU A 195 -7.24 -21.61 1.68
N VAL A 196 -7.86 -22.03 0.58
CA VAL A 196 -8.55 -23.32 0.49
C VAL A 196 -7.86 -24.22 -0.52
N SER A 197 -7.58 -25.46 -0.13
CA SER A 197 -6.97 -26.47 -1.00
C SER A 197 -7.73 -27.79 -0.94
N THR A 198 -7.90 -28.42 -2.10
CA THR A 198 -8.44 -29.79 -2.18
C THR A 198 -7.31 -30.82 -2.08
N TYR A 199 -7.59 -31.90 -1.36
CA TYR A 199 -6.80 -33.12 -1.35
C TYR A 199 -7.68 -34.26 -1.87
N GLN A 200 -7.21 -34.95 -2.91
CA GLN A 200 -7.88 -36.12 -3.47
C GLN A 200 -6.97 -37.34 -3.32
N ASN A 201 -7.52 -38.40 -2.75
CA ASN A 201 -6.91 -39.73 -2.70
C ASN A 201 -7.99 -40.76 -3.07
N GLU A 202 -7.59 -41.93 -3.57
CA GLU A 202 -8.47 -42.99 -4.09
C GLU A 202 -9.67 -43.24 -3.14
N GLY A 203 -10.83 -42.66 -3.48
CA GLY A 203 -12.06 -42.83 -2.73
C GLY A 203 -12.46 -41.73 -1.73
N SER A 204 -11.78 -40.59 -1.61
CA SER A 204 -12.32 -39.42 -0.90
C SER A 204 -11.68 -38.11 -1.35
N SER A 205 -12.42 -37.05 -1.07
CA SER A 205 -12.04 -35.69 -1.37
C SER A 205 -12.23 -34.88 -0.09
N MET A 206 -11.16 -34.23 0.33
CA MET A 206 -11.11 -33.38 1.51
C MET A 206 -10.76 -31.97 1.07
N LEU A 207 -11.35 -30.98 1.71
CA LEU A 207 -10.94 -29.58 1.57
C LEU A 207 -10.25 -29.15 2.86
N PHE A 208 -9.12 -28.47 2.73
CA PHE A 208 -8.43 -27.81 3.81
C PHE A 208 -8.66 -26.31 3.66
N CYS A 209 -9.02 -25.63 4.74
CA CYS A 209 -9.15 -24.18 4.80
C CYS A 209 -8.21 -23.64 5.88
N LEU A 210 -7.41 -22.65 5.51
CA LEU A 210 -6.64 -21.83 6.44
C LEU A 210 -7.25 -20.44 6.48
N ASN A 211 -7.74 -20.03 7.64
CA ASN A 211 -8.18 -18.67 7.87
C ASN A 211 -7.02 -17.83 8.41
N ILE A 212 -6.92 -16.62 7.87
CA ILE A 212 -5.94 -15.59 8.22
C ILE A 212 -6.75 -14.38 8.60
N ASP A 213 -6.56 -13.86 9.82
CA ASP A 213 -7.25 -12.65 10.23
C ASP A 213 -6.70 -11.47 9.42
N GLU A 214 -7.60 -10.72 8.79
CA GLU A 214 -7.21 -9.57 7.97
C GLU A 214 -6.53 -8.49 8.82
N VAL A 215 -6.86 -8.39 10.11
CA VAL A 215 -6.18 -7.48 11.05
C VAL A 215 -4.68 -7.71 11.11
N ASN A 216 -4.20 -8.95 10.94
CA ASN A 216 -2.77 -9.25 10.92
C ASN A 216 -2.11 -8.74 9.63
N ILE A 217 -2.84 -8.77 8.51
CA ILE A 217 -2.40 -8.22 7.23
C ILE A 217 -2.30 -6.71 7.34
N ARG A 218 -3.37 -6.05 7.77
CA ARG A 218 -3.40 -4.61 8.02
C ARG A 218 -2.27 -4.18 8.96
N ARG A 219 -2.06 -4.90 10.06
CA ARG A 219 -0.98 -4.60 11.02
C ARG A 219 0.40 -4.65 10.37
N ILE A 220 0.71 -5.72 9.64
CA ILE A 220 2.03 -5.88 8.99
C ILE A 220 2.24 -4.82 7.90
N MET A 221 1.20 -4.48 7.12
CA MET A 221 1.27 -3.41 6.13
C MET A 221 1.51 -2.05 6.77
N ASN A 222 0.83 -1.74 7.87
CA ASN A 222 0.99 -0.49 8.60
C ASN A 222 2.38 -0.38 9.26
N GLU A 223 2.89 -1.48 9.84
CA GLU A 223 4.27 -1.56 10.35
C GLU A 223 5.29 -1.29 9.25
N ALA A 224 5.08 -1.84 8.05
CA ALA A 224 5.99 -1.65 6.91
C ALA A 224 5.87 -0.26 6.26
N ALA A 225 4.71 0.39 6.36
CA ALA A 225 4.49 1.72 5.80
C ALA A 225 5.17 2.84 6.62
N ASP A 226 5.44 2.62 7.92
CA ASP A 226 6.17 3.48 8.87
C ASP A 226 5.63 4.94 9.03
N THR A 227 4.69 5.38 8.20
CA THR A 227 4.22 6.77 8.11
C THR A 227 2.70 6.85 8.06
N PHE A 228 2.11 7.65 8.96
CA PHE A 228 0.65 7.85 9.08
C PHE A 228 -0.04 8.44 7.84
N ALA A 229 0.72 9.03 6.91
CA ALA A 229 0.19 9.71 5.71
C ALA A 229 0.06 8.79 4.48
N LEU A 230 0.51 7.54 4.56
CA LEU A 230 0.43 6.60 3.45
C LEU A 230 -0.86 5.79 3.54
N ASN A 231 -1.71 5.87 2.52
CA ASN A 231 -2.83 4.96 2.40
C ASN A 231 -2.39 3.71 1.64
N THR A 232 -2.46 2.56 2.29
CA THR A 232 -2.07 1.27 1.73
C THR A 232 -3.26 0.33 1.76
N GLU A 233 -3.55 -0.27 0.62
CA GLU A 233 -4.65 -1.22 0.46
C GLU A 233 -4.21 -2.41 -0.40
N ILE A 234 -4.83 -3.56 -0.20
CA ILE A 234 -4.74 -4.72 -1.08
C ILE A 234 -6.07 -4.84 -1.80
N VAL A 235 -6.03 -4.94 -3.11
CA VAL A 235 -7.20 -5.08 -3.97
C VAL A 235 -7.08 -6.34 -4.82
N ASP A 236 -8.19 -7.00 -5.10
CA ASP A 236 -8.20 -8.10 -6.05
C ASP A 236 -8.21 -7.62 -7.51
N LYS A 237 -8.13 -8.57 -8.45
CA LYS A 237 -8.17 -8.28 -9.89
C LYS A 237 -9.44 -7.56 -10.37
N SER A 238 -10.54 -7.61 -9.60
CA SER A 238 -11.81 -6.95 -9.91
C SER A 238 -11.90 -5.54 -9.34
N GLY A 239 -10.91 -5.14 -8.54
CA GLY A 239 -10.90 -3.89 -7.78
C GLY A 239 -11.67 -3.98 -6.47
N THR A 240 -11.92 -5.17 -5.93
CA THR A 240 -12.52 -5.33 -4.59
C THR A 240 -11.42 -5.22 -3.53
N ILE A 241 -11.64 -4.41 -2.50
CA ILE A 241 -10.70 -4.19 -1.40
C ILE A 241 -10.67 -5.44 -0.51
N ILE A 242 -9.49 -6.01 -0.35
CA ILE A 242 -9.20 -7.20 0.46
C ILE A 242 -8.66 -6.83 1.84
N SER A 243 -7.83 -5.79 1.92
CA SER A 243 -7.32 -5.24 3.17
C SER A 243 -7.12 -3.75 3.01
N ASP A 244 -7.51 -2.98 4.01
CA ASP A 244 -7.40 -1.53 4.05
C ASP A 244 -7.13 -1.09 5.48
N ARG A 245 -6.60 0.12 5.66
CA ARG A 245 -6.44 0.75 6.96
C ARG A 245 -7.79 0.99 7.65
N ASP A 246 -8.81 1.38 6.89
CA ASP A 246 -10.20 1.49 7.33
C ASP A 246 -10.96 0.20 7.04
N GLU A 247 -11.28 -0.53 8.10
CA GLU A 247 -12.00 -1.80 8.04
C GLU A 247 -13.34 -1.70 7.31
N ASN A 248 -13.99 -0.52 7.32
CA ASN A 248 -15.28 -0.35 6.65
C ASN A 248 -15.17 -0.43 5.13
N ARG A 249 -13.98 -0.20 4.56
CA ARG A 249 -13.73 -0.27 3.12
C ARG A 249 -13.55 -1.72 2.63
N ILE A 250 -13.30 -2.68 3.52
CA ILE A 250 -13.04 -4.07 3.13
C ILE A 250 -14.30 -4.68 2.49
N GLY A 251 -14.12 -5.31 1.34
CA GLY A 251 -15.18 -5.86 0.50
C GLY A 251 -15.88 -4.83 -0.39
N GLN A 252 -15.55 -3.54 -0.28
CA GLN A 252 -16.04 -2.51 -1.19
C GLN A 252 -15.18 -2.44 -2.46
N ARG A 253 -15.69 -1.76 -3.48
CA ARG A 253 -14.91 -1.46 -4.70
C ARG A 253 -13.92 -0.33 -4.39
N ALA A 254 -12.68 -0.49 -4.82
CA ALA A 254 -11.64 0.52 -4.77
C ALA A 254 -12.00 1.74 -5.63
N ASP A 255 -11.26 2.82 -5.43
CA ASP A 255 -11.48 4.06 -6.17
C ASP A 255 -11.35 3.81 -7.69
N GLU A 256 -12.16 4.50 -8.49
CA GLU A 256 -12.23 4.31 -9.95
C GLU A 256 -10.86 4.39 -10.61
N GLN A 257 -9.99 5.25 -10.08
CA GLN A 257 -8.61 5.44 -10.50
C GLN A 257 -7.75 4.19 -10.34
N VAL A 258 -7.92 3.46 -9.23
CA VAL A 258 -7.24 2.19 -8.97
C VAL A 258 -7.79 1.12 -9.92
N CYS A 259 -9.10 1.08 -10.13
CA CYS A 259 -9.73 0.17 -11.09
C CYS A 259 -9.21 0.41 -12.53
N GLU A 260 -9.12 1.65 -12.98
CA GLU A 260 -8.54 1.99 -14.29
C GLU A 260 -7.08 1.51 -14.42
N MET A 261 -6.27 1.68 -13.36
CA MET A 261 -4.88 1.23 -13.36
C MET A 261 -4.78 -0.30 -13.42
N LEU A 262 -5.66 -1.03 -12.74
CA LEU A 262 -5.74 -2.49 -12.81
C LEU A 262 -6.07 -2.96 -14.23
N GLU A 263 -7.03 -2.33 -14.89
CA GLU A 263 -7.42 -2.64 -16.28
C GLU A 263 -6.29 -2.38 -17.28
N LYS A 264 -5.57 -1.27 -17.11
CA LYS A 264 -4.43 -0.88 -17.96
C LYS A 264 -3.11 -1.56 -17.59
N GLN A 265 -3.07 -2.26 -16.46
CA GLN A 265 -1.86 -2.82 -15.84
C GLN A 265 -0.75 -1.76 -15.66
N GLU A 266 -1.15 -0.53 -15.31
CA GLU A 266 -0.21 0.56 -15.03
C GLU A 266 0.36 0.43 -13.62
N SER A 267 1.70 0.46 -13.51
CA SER A 267 2.39 0.31 -12.23
C SER A 267 2.38 1.58 -11.37
N ALA A 268 2.27 2.76 -11.98
CA ALA A 268 2.17 4.01 -11.25
C ALA A 268 1.48 5.08 -12.10
N LYS A 269 0.63 5.89 -11.46
CA LYS A 269 -0.09 7.00 -12.09
C LYS A 269 -0.18 8.17 -11.12
N ARG A 270 0.06 9.37 -11.64
CA ARG A 270 -0.21 10.62 -10.92
C ARG A 270 -1.62 11.08 -11.27
N ILE A 271 -2.36 11.50 -10.26
CA ILE A 271 -3.74 11.94 -10.43
C ILE A 271 -3.94 13.26 -9.73
N SER A 272 -4.40 14.25 -10.47
CA SER A 272 -4.72 15.57 -9.92
C SER A 272 -6.12 15.53 -9.33
N GLY A 273 -6.23 15.75 -8.02
CA GLY A 273 -7.52 15.84 -7.32
C GLY A 273 -8.27 17.15 -7.62
N ILE A 274 -9.57 17.17 -7.31
CA ILE A 274 -10.47 18.33 -7.54
C ILE A 274 -10.06 19.56 -6.69
N ASN A 275 -9.34 19.34 -5.58
CA ASN A 275 -8.87 20.40 -4.67
C ASN A 275 -7.35 20.67 -4.78
N ASP A 276 -6.71 20.36 -5.91
CA ASP A 276 -5.26 20.55 -6.13
C ASP A 276 -4.34 19.63 -5.29
N ASP A 277 -4.93 18.69 -4.53
CA ASP A 277 -4.20 17.61 -3.86
C ASP A 277 -3.86 16.51 -4.85
N GLU A 278 -2.80 16.73 -5.63
CA GLU A 278 -2.26 15.69 -6.51
C GLU A 278 -1.87 14.46 -5.69
N THR A 279 -2.32 13.28 -6.08
CA THR A 279 -2.00 12.02 -5.41
C THR A 279 -1.25 11.13 -6.38
N VAL A 280 -0.16 10.51 -5.89
CA VAL A 280 0.57 9.51 -6.66
C VAL A 280 0.09 8.15 -6.20
N ILE A 281 -0.54 7.40 -7.11
CA ILE A 281 -0.99 6.03 -6.90
C ILE A 281 0.03 5.09 -7.53
N SER A 282 0.50 4.13 -6.74
CA SER A 282 1.43 3.07 -7.17
C SER A 282 0.78 1.71 -6.97
N LEU A 283 1.03 0.79 -7.90
CA LEU A 283 0.40 -0.51 -7.98
C LEU A 283 1.46 -1.60 -8.22
N THR A 284 1.39 -2.70 -7.46
CA THR A 284 2.22 -3.88 -7.72
C THR A 284 1.47 -5.17 -7.41
N LYS A 285 1.66 -6.20 -8.22
CA LYS A 285 1.03 -7.51 -7.99
C LYS A 285 1.77 -8.27 -6.87
N SER A 286 1.03 -8.99 -6.03
CA SER A 286 1.57 -10.00 -5.11
C SER A 286 2.29 -11.12 -5.85
N SER A 287 3.27 -11.72 -5.18
CA SER A 287 4.00 -12.89 -5.68
C SER A 287 3.27 -14.21 -5.39
N TYR A 288 2.27 -14.21 -4.50
CA TYR A 288 1.59 -15.43 -4.01
C TYR A 288 0.09 -15.46 -4.32
N THR A 289 -0.51 -14.32 -4.63
CA THR A 289 -1.95 -14.18 -4.88
C THR A 289 -2.19 -13.45 -6.21
N ASP A 290 -3.45 -13.46 -6.67
CA ASP A 290 -3.89 -12.64 -7.80
C ASP A 290 -4.25 -11.20 -7.38
N TRP A 291 -3.82 -10.76 -6.20
CA TRP A 291 -4.09 -9.44 -5.65
C TRP A 291 -2.97 -8.45 -5.93
N TYR A 292 -3.30 -7.18 -5.80
CA TYR A 292 -2.43 -6.05 -6.03
C TYR A 292 -2.36 -5.20 -4.76
N TYR A 293 -1.16 -4.77 -4.44
CA TYR A 293 -0.92 -3.76 -3.43
C TYR A 293 -1.01 -2.39 -4.08
N VAL A 294 -1.73 -1.49 -3.43
CA VAL A 294 -1.91 -0.11 -3.84
C VAL A 294 -1.32 0.78 -2.74
N LEU A 295 -0.53 1.76 -3.16
CA LEU A 295 -0.04 2.81 -2.30
C LEU A 295 -0.46 4.16 -2.89
N SER A 296 -1.25 4.90 -2.12
CA SER A 296 -1.72 6.23 -2.48
C SER A 296 -1.06 7.24 -1.56
N VAL A 297 -0.28 8.15 -2.14
CA VAL A 297 0.45 9.18 -1.40
C VAL A 297 0.08 10.57 -1.90
N PRO A 298 -0.48 11.43 -1.05
CA PRO A 298 -0.69 12.82 -1.39
C PRO A 298 0.65 13.52 -1.64
N SER A 299 0.72 14.26 -2.74
CA SER A 299 1.93 14.93 -3.21
C SER A 299 2.42 15.98 -2.21
N TYR A 300 1.52 16.60 -1.44
CA TYR A 300 1.90 17.56 -0.38
C TYR A 300 2.87 16.93 0.63
N THR A 301 2.76 15.62 0.91
CA THR A 301 3.65 14.88 1.83
C THR A 301 5.13 15.02 1.43
N TYR A 302 5.40 15.08 0.12
CA TYR A 302 6.75 15.28 -0.40
C TYR A 302 7.07 16.76 -0.61
N PHE A 303 6.08 17.55 -1.02
CA PHE A 303 6.27 18.96 -1.33
C PHE A 303 6.34 19.87 -0.11
N GLU A 304 5.96 19.46 1.10
CA GLU A 304 6.17 20.30 2.30
C GLU A 304 7.66 20.67 2.48
N LYS A 305 8.56 19.69 2.31
CA LYS A 305 10.01 19.95 2.33
C LYS A 305 10.46 20.80 1.13
N SER A 306 9.86 20.60 -0.04
CA SER A 306 10.16 21.37 -1.26
C SER A 306 9.70 22.83 -1.16
N ASN A 307 8.55 23.10 -0.55
CA ASN A 307 8.02 24.45 -0.32
C ASN A 307 8.91 25.23 0.65
N LEU A 308 9.45 24.58 1.68
CA LEU A 308 10.45 25.17 2.55
C LEU A 308 11.74 25.48 1.77
N ALA A 309 12.24 24.54 0.97
CA ALA A 309 13.40 24.76 0.11
C ALA A 309 13.17 25.93 -0.88
N LYS A 310 11.99 26.03 -1.49
CA LYS A 310 11.60 27.12 -2.39
C LYS A 310 11.63 28.48 -1.68
N LYS A 311 11.08 28.56 -0.47
CA LYS A 311 11.12 29.79 0.34
C LYS A 311 12.57 30.19 0.67
N ILE A 312 13.42 29.23 1.02
CA ILE A 312 14.85 29.49 1.29
C ILE A 312 15.58 29.97 0.03
N VAL A 313 15.43 29.29 -1.10
CA VAL A 313 16.09 29.67 -2.37
C VAL A 313 15.63 31.06 -2.80
N THR A 314 14.33 31.35 -2.72
CA THR A 314 13.78 32.66 -3.07
C THR A 314 14.35 33.76 -2.15
N LEU A 315 14.44 33.49 -0.84
CA LEU A 315 15.02 34.43 0.12
C LEU A 315 16.50 34.71 -0.19
N ILE A 316 17.28 33.68 -0.50
CA ILE A 316 18.70 33.81 -0.88
C ILE A 316 18.83 34.64 -2.16
N CYS A 317 18.00 34.40 -3.18
CA CYS A 317 17.99 35.19 -4.42
C CYS A 317 17.68 36.68 -4.13
N ILE A 318 16.72 36.97 -3.25
CA ILE A 318 16.40 38.35 -2.85
C ILE A 318 17.60 39.01 -2.16
N ILE A 319 18.25 38.31 -1.22
CA ILE A 319 19.43 38.84 -0.51
C ILE A 319 20.58 39.13 -1.48
N ILE A 320 20.89 38.20 -2.39
CA ILE A 320 21.95 38.39 -3.41
C ILE A 320 21.62 39.58 -4.32
N PHE A 321 20.36 39.70 -4.76
CA PHE A 321 19.92 40.83 -5.57
C PHE A 321 20.10 42.17 -4.84
N LEU A 322 19.72 42.25 -3.55
CA LEU A 322 19.89 43.45 -2.74
C LEU A 322 21.37 43.82 -2.57
N ILE A 323 22.24 42.85 -2.32
CA ILE A 323 23.70 43.07 -2.20
C ILE A 323 24.27 43.61 -3.52
N LEU A 324 23.93 42.99 -4.66
CA LEU A 324 24.39 43.42 -5.98
C LEU A 324 23.88 44.83 -6.32
N LEU A 325 22.64 45.16 -5.94
CA LEU A 325 22.07 46.49 -6.11
C LEU A 325 22.83 47.54 -5.29
N ILE A 326 23.14 47.26 -4.03
CA ILE A 326 23.93 48.15 -3.17
C ILE A 326 25.34 48.37 -3.76
N ILE A 327 26.01 47.30 -4.18
CA ILE A 327 27.33 47.37 -4.83
C ILE A 327 27.26 48.24 -6.10
N SER A 328 26.24 48.03 -6.94
CA SER A 328 26.03 48.80 -8.16
C SER A 328 25.86 50.30 -7.86
N ILE A 329 25.12 50.67 -6.81
CA ILE A 329 24.96 52.06 -6.37
C ILE A 329 26.31 52.65 -5.91
N ILE A 330 27.06 51.93 -5.07
CA ILE A 330 28.37 52.40 -4.56
C ILE A 330 29.35 52.63 -5.73
N PHE A 331 29.41 51.70 -6.68
CA PHE A 331 30.25 51.84 -7.87
C PHE A 331 29.83 53.01 -8.75
N SER A 332 28.53 53.18 -8.98
CA SER A 332 27.99 54.30 -9.74
C SER A 332 28.43 55.63 -9.13
N VAL A 333 28.26 55.82 -7.81
CA VAL A 333 28.65 57.04 -7.10
C VAL A 333 30.16 57.28 -7.17
N LYS A 334 31.00 56.26 -7.00
CA LYS A 334 32.47 56.41 -7.08
C LYS A 334 32.96 56.81 -8.48
N PHE A 335 32.41 56.22 -9.54
CA PHE A 335 32.80 56.56 -10.92
C PHE A 335 32.28 57.92 -11.37
N THR A 336 31.16 58.36 -10.79
CA THR A 336 30.52 59.64 -11.11
C THR A 336 30.99 60.78 -10.18
N ALA A 337 31.80 60.47 -9.16
CA ALA A 337 32.44 61.51 -8.38
C ALA A 337 33.40 62.31 -9.27
N PRO A 338 33.29 63.66 -9.32
CA PRO A 338 34.15 64.47 -10.16
C PRO A 338 35.61 64.26 -9.75
N ILE A 339 36.45 63.91 -10.72
CA ILE A 339 37.90 63.88 -10.53
C ILE A 339 38.31 65.27 -10.07
N LYS A 340 38.59 65.42 -8.76
CA LYS A 340 39.18 66.65 -8.23
C LYS A 340 40.55 66.77 -8.89
N ARG A 341 40.63 67.67 -9.88
CA ARG A 341 41.85 67.99 -10.61
C ARG A 341 42.63 69.07 -9.87
#